data_AF-A0A0D2JU99-F1
#
_entry.id   AF-A0A0D2JU99-F1
#
_cell.length_a   1.000
_cell.length_b   1.000
_cell.length_c   1.000
_cell.angle_alpha   90.00
_cell.angle_beta   90.00
_cell.angle_gamma   90.00
#
_symmetry.space_group_name_H-M   'P 1'
#
loop_
_entity.id
_entity.type
_entity.pdbx_description
1 polymer ?
#
loop_
_entity_poly.entity_id
_entity_poly.type
_entity_poly.pdbx_seq_one_letter_code
_entity_poly.pdbx_strand_id
1 'polypeptide(L)' 'MTDNGGCYRSYLFKTAVDHIMAKHVTTRPYTPRANGKAERFIQTSIKEWAYSQVYENSEERTGHLKPWAAFYN' A
#
# COMPACT_ATOMS: atom_id res chain seq x y z
N MET A 1 3.58 -7.64 -5.99
CA MET A 1 4.05 -8.55 -4.93
C MET A 1 3.30 -8.21 -3.66
N THR A 2 2.77 -9.20 -2.93
CA THR A 2 1.99 -8.97 -1.70
C THR A 2 2.47 -9.88 -0.57
N ASP A 3 2.04 -9.60 0.65
CA ASP A 3 2.20 -10.55 1.75
C ASP A 3 1.25 -11.77 1.61
N ASN A 4 1.27 -12.64 2.63
CA ASN A 4 0.49 -13.87 2.70
C ASN A 4 -0.88 -13.70 3.38
N GLY A 5 -1.35 -12.47 3.56
CA GLY A 5 -2.63 -12.14 4.16
C GLY A 5 -3.79 -12.80 3.41
N GLY A 6 -4.84 -13.15 4.16
CA GLY A 6 -6.00 -13.88 3.62
C GLY A 6 -6.68 -13.17 2.44
N CYS A 7 -6.69 -11.83 2.44
CA CYS A 7 -7.23 -11.03 1.34
C CYS A 7 -6.53 -11.32 0.00
N TYR A 8 -5.20 -11.42 0.00
CA TYR A 8 -4.39 -11.68 -1.20
C TYR A 8 -4.40 -13.15 -1.63
N ARG A 9 -4.89 -14.06 -0.79
CA ARG A 9 -5.06 -15.49 -1.11
C ARG A 9 -6.48 -15.85 -1.57
N SER A 10 -7.40 -14.88 -1.55
CA SER A 10 -8.79 -15.10 -1.93
C SER A 10 -8.94 -15.38 -3.43
N TYR A 11 -9.95 -16.15 -3.80
CA TYR A 11 -10.29 -16.42 -5.20
C TYR A 11 -10.61 -15.12 -5.95
N LEU A 12 -11.34 -14.20 -5.32
CA LEU A 12 -11.68 -12.90 -5.89
C LEU A 12 -10.43 -12.09 -6.27
N PHE A 13 -9.45 -12.05 -5.37
CA PHE A 13 -8.19 -11.36 -5.65
C PHE A 13 -7.42 -12.02 -6.81
N LYS A 14 -7.33 -13.35 -6.80
CA LYS A 14 -6.69 -14.09 -7.89
C LYS A 14 -7.33 -13.78 -9.25
N THR A 15 -8.66 -13.85 -9.33
CA THR A 15 -9.40 -13.52 -10.55
C THR A 15 -9.13 -12.09 -11.01
N ALA A 16 -9.15 -11.11 -10.09
CA ALA A 16 -8.84 -9.72 -10.44
C ALA A 16 -7.42 -9.54 -11.01
N VAL A 17 -6.44 -10.26 -10.47
CA VAL A 17 -5.05 -10.24 -10.96
C VAL A 17 -4.92 -10.93 -12.32
N ASP A 18 -5.63 -12.04 -12.53
CA ASP A 18 -5.64 -12.76 -13.81
C ASP A 18 -6.27 -11.90 -14.92
N HIS A 19 -7.33 -11.13 -14.60
CA HIS A 19 -7.98 -10.21 -15.55
C HIS A 19 -7.05 -9.10 -16.08
N ILE A 20 -6.10 -8.64 -15.27
CA ILE A 20 -5.10 -7.65 -15.70
C ILE A 20 -3.84 -8.30 -16.28
N MET A 21 -3.85 -9.62 -16.50
CA MET A 21 -2.73 -10.42 -17.01
C MET A 21 -1.44 -10.24 -16.20
N ALA A 22 -1.56 -9.95 -14.90
CA ALA A 22 -0.41 -9.76 -14.03
C ALA A 22 -0.07 -11.05 -13.28
N LYS A 23 1.21 -11.22 -12.94
CA LYS A 23 1.65 -12.34 -12.09
C LYS A 23 1.51 -11.97 -10.61
N HIS A 24 0.67 -12.70 -9.88
CA HIS A 24 0.66 -12.60 -8.42
C HIS A 24 1.92 -13.23 -7.83
N VAL A 25 2.70 -12.43 -7.08
CA VAL A 25 3.90 -12.89 -6.37
C VAL A 25 3.70 -12.64 -4.88
N THR A 26 3.84 -13.68 -4.06
CA THR A 26 3.75 -13.56 -2.61
C THR A 26 5.13 -13.59 -1.95
N THR A 27 5.24 -12.93 -0.81
CA THR A 27 6.43 -12.98 0.03
C THR A 27 6.66 -14.40 0.56
N ARG A 28 7.92 -14.88 0.58
CA ARG A 28 8.24 -16.18 1.18
C ARG A 28 7.95 -16.14 2.69
N PRO A 29 7.44 -17.22 3.31
CA PRO A 29 7.30 -17.29 4.76
C PRO A 29 8.59 -16.89 5.48
N TYR A 30 8.46 -16.16 6.59
CA TYR A 30 9.58 -15.71 7.42
C TYR A 30 10.61 -14.79 6.73
N THR A 31 10.24 -14.11 5.64
CA THR A 31 11.11 -13.14 4.94
C THR A 31 10.55 -11.71 4.95
N PRO A 32 10.47 -11.04 6.12
CA PRO A 32 9.85 -9.71 6.24
C PRO A 32 10.57 -8.63 5.40
N ARG A 33 11.86 -8.82 5.10
CA ARG A 33 12.67 -7.88 4.31
C ARG A 33 12.08 -7.55 2.94
N ALA A 34 11.36 -8.50 2.32
CA ALA A 34 10.75 -8.29 1.01
C ALA A 34 9.59 -7.27 1.05
N ASN A 35 8.97 -7.07 2.22
CA ASN A 35 7.91 -6.09 2.43
C ASN A 35 8.44 -4.71 2.86
N GLY A 36 9.75 -4.58 3.10
CA GLY A 36 10.34 -3.37 3.69
C GLY A 36 10.09 -2.08 2.89
N LYS A 37 9.94 -2.16 1.56
CA LYS A 37 9.58 -0.99 0.74
C LYS A 37 8.17 -0.49 1.06
N ALA A 38 7.19 -1.40 1.13
CA ALA A 38 5.81 -1.06 1.45
C ALA A 38 5.71 -0.58 2.91
N GLU A 39 6.39 -1.26 3.84
CA GLU A 39 6.44 -0.85 5.25
C GLU A 39 7.05 0.54 5.42
N ARG A 40 8.17 0.82 4.75
CA ARG A 40 8.80 2.14 4.79
C ARG A 40 7.88 3.21 4.20
N PHE A 41 7.24 2.94 3.07
CA PHE A 41 6.26 3.85 2.47
C PHE A 41 5.12 4.17 3.44
N ILE A 42 4.52 3.15 4.06
CA ILE A 42 3.41 3.33 5.03
C ILE A 42 3.87 4.13 6.25
N GLN A 43 5.05 3.84 6.80
CA GLN A 43 5.59 4.60 7.92
C GLN A 43 5.81 6.07 7.56
N THR A 44 6.35 6.33 6.37
CA THR A 44 6.59 7.70 5.89
C THR A 44 5.28 8.42 5.59
N SER A 45 4.30 7.78 4.97
CA SER A 45 2.98 8.39 4.68
C SER A 45 2.21 8.74 5.95
N ILE A 46 2.31 7.93 6.99
CA ILE A 46 1.70 8.24 8.29
C ILE A 46 2.31 9.52 8.88
N LYS A 47 3.63 9.67 8.83
CA LYS A 47 4.34 10.81 9.43
C LYS A 47 4.22 12.10 8.61
N GLU A 48 4.38 11.99 7.29
CA GLU A 48 4.56 13.14 6.40
C GLU A 48 3.31 13.53 5.64
N TRP A 49 2.29 12.67 5.64
CA TRP A 49 0.98 12.99 5.09
C TRP A 49 -0.08 12.95 6.19
N ALA A 50 -0.41 11.77 6.72
CA ALA A 50 -1.60 11.59 7.55
C ALA A 50 -1.59 12.43 8.85
N TYR A 51 -0.42 12.63 9.45
CA TYR A 51 -0.24 13.41 10.69
C TYR A 51 0.71 14.59 10.53
N SER A 52 1.02 15.02 9.30
CA SER A 52 1.89 16.18 9.06
C SER A 52 1.27 17.51 9.49
N GLN A 53 -0.06 17.58 9.46
CA GLN A 53 -0.86 18.74 9.81
C GLN A 53 -2.24 18.29 10.31
N VAL A 54 -3.00 19.22 10.90
CA VAL A 54 -4.39 19.00 11.27
C VAL A 54 -5.24 19.15 10.02
N TYR A 55 -6.10 18.16 9.75
CA TYR A 55 -7.10 18.22 8.70
C TYR A 55 -8.49 18.39 9.34
N GLU A 56 -9.35 19.19 8.72
CA GLU A 56 -10.72 19.39 9.19
C GLU A 56 -11.60 18.15 8.96
N ASN A 57 -11.32 17.41 7.87
CA ASN A 57 -12.06 16.20 7.52
C ASN A 57 -11.23 15.21 6.68
N SER A 58 -11.78 14.02 6.45
CA SER A 58 -11.06 12.98 5.69
C SER A 58 -10.96 13.27 4.19
N GLU A 59 -11.85 14.08 3.62
CA GLU A 59 -11.79 14.44 2.20
C GLU A 59 -10.61 15.35 1.92
N GLU A 60 -10.42 16.38 2.75
CA GLU A 60 -9.26 17.26 2.72
C GLU A 60 -7.96 16.45 2.81
N ARG A 61 -7.84 15.59 3.83
CA ARG A 61 -6.68 14.69 3.98
C ARG A 61 -6.44 13.86 2.71
N THR A 62 -7.51 13.34 2.10
CA THR A 62 -7.41 12.53 0.88
C THR A 62 -6.96 13.38 -0.31
N GLY A 63 -7.42 14.63 -0.42
CA GLY A 63 -6.97 15.59 -1.42
C GLY A 63 -5.46 15.86 -1.36
N HIS A 64 -4.88 15.87 -0.15
CA HIS A 64 -3.44 16.02 0.06
C HIS A 64 -2.61 14.76 -0.26
N LEU A 65 -3.22 13.58 -0.38
CA LEU A 65 -2.48 12.33 -0.63
C LEU A 65 -1.80 12.34 -2.00
N LYS A 66 -2.50 12.76 -3.05
CA LYS A 66 -1.98 12.77 -4.42
C LYS A 66 -0.74 13.66 -4.60
N PRO A 67 -0.75 14.96 -4.18
CA PRO A 67 0.43 15.80 -4.29
C PRO A 67 1.58 15.32 -3.41
N TRP A 68 1.30 14.83 -2.19
CA TRP A 68 2.33 14.26 -1.33
C TRP A 68 2.98 13.00 -1.95
N ALA A 69 2.18 12.10 -2.52
CA ALA A 69 2.70 10.90 -3.19
C ALA A 69 3.55 11.25 -4.42
N ALA A 70 3.26 12.35 -5.11
CA ALA A 70 4.09 12.84 -6.20
C ALA A 70 5.43 13.44 -5.73
N PHE A 71 5.48 13.99 -4.50
CA PHE A 71 6.72 14.47 -3.89
C PHE A 71 7.59 13.34 -3.32
N TYR A 72 6.98 12.27 -2.83
CA TYR A 72 7.69 11.11 -2.27
C TYR A 72 8.41 10.26 -3.34
N ASN A 73 7.84 10.17 -4.54
CA ASN A 73 8.36 9.35 -5.65
C ASN A 73 9.38 10.10 -6.51
#